data_AF-A0A8C4TCA7-F1
#
_entry.id   AF-A0A8C4TCA7-F1
#
_cell.length_a   1.000
_cell.length_b   1.000
_cell.length_c   1.000
_cell.angle_alpha   90.00
_cell.angle_beta   90.00
_cell.angle_gamma   90.00
#
_symmetry.space_group_name_H-M   'P 1'
#
loop_
_entity.id
_entity.type
_entity.pdbx_description
1 polymer ?
#
loop_
_entity_poly.entity_id
_entity_poly.type
_entity_poly.pdbx_seq_one_letter_code
_entity_poly.pdbx_strand_id
1 'polypeptide(L)'
;MSVVWIDVGFQNCYVVVARSGGIETIANEYSDRCTPACVSLTRKNHVIGNAAKSQIITNAKNTVHGFKRYHGRAFDDPFIQADSYISI
;
A
#
# COMPACT_ATOMS: atom_id res chain seq x y z
N MET A 1 -2.17 -22.45 -16.50
CA MET A 1 -2.30 -21.01 -16.19
C MET A 1 -2.06 -20.83 -14.70
N SER A 2 -1.32 -19.82 -14.29
CA SER A 2 -1.08 -19.51 -12.88
C SER A 2 -2.05 -18.42 -12.44
N VAL A 3 -2.68 -18.59 -11.27
CA VAL A 3 -3.56 -17.58 -10.66
C VAL A 3 -2.76 -16.82 -9.62
N VAL A 4 -2.82 -15.48 -9.66
CA VAL A 4 -2.18 -14.60 -8.68
C VAL A 4 -3.25 -13.99 -7.79
N TRP A 5 -3.08 -14.12 -6.49
CA TRP A 5 -3.85 -13.45 -5.46
C TRP A 5 -3.10 -12.24 -4.95
N ILE A 6 -3.81 -11.12 -4.83
CA ILE A 6 -3.28 -9.86 -4.32
C ILE A 6 -4.16 -9.45 -3.16
N ASP A 7 -3.64 -9.57 -1.93
CA ASP A 7 -4.26 -8.95 -0.77
C ASP A 7 -3.80 -7.50 -0.69
N VAL A 8 -4.74 -6.57 -0.86
CA VAL A 8 -4.51 -5.14 -0.74
C VAL A 8 -5.04 -4.71 0.61
N GLY A 9 -4.23 -4.76 1.66
CA GLY A 9 -4.63 -4.35 3.01
C GLY A 9 -4.55 -2.85 3.25
N PHE A 10 -4.96 -2.40 4.44
CA PHE A 10 -4.91 -0.99 4.82
C PHE A 10 -3.48 -0.51 5.10
N GLN A 11 -2.65 -1.35 5.73
CA GLN A 11 -1.25 -1.05 6.05
C GLN A 11 -0.25 -1.85 5.23
N ASN A 12 -0.60 -3.09 4.88
CA ASN A 12 0.29 -4.04 4.23
C ASN A 12 -0.46 -4.79 3.14
N CYS A 13 0.27 -5.24 2.14
CA CYS A 13 -0.19 -6.03 1.02
C CYS A 13 0.65 -7.30 0.90
N TYR A 14 0.03 -8.35 0.36
CA TYR A 14 0.66 -9.64 0.12
C TYR A 14 0.31 -10.14 -1.27
N VAL A 15 1.26 -10.79 -1.94
CA VAL A 15 1.04 -11.41 -3.24
C VAL A 15 1.30 -12.90 -3.11
N VAL A 16 0.39 -13.69 -3.64
CA VAL A 16 0.40 -15.14 -3.53
C VAL A 16 0.13 -15.74 -4.90
N VAL A 17 0.79 -16.85 -5.24
CA VAL A 17 0.58 -17.54 -6.51
C VAL A 17 0.24 -19.01 -6.27
N ALA A 18 -0.79 -19.50 -6.96
CA ALA A 18 -1.12 -20.92 -7.01
C ALA A 18 -0.32 -21.58 -8.14
N ARG A 19 0.50 -22.58 -7.80
CA ARG A 19 1.33 -23.35 -8.74
C ARG A 19 1.21 -24.85 -8.45
N SER A 20 1.70 -25.69 -9.36
CA SER A 20 1.71 -27.14 -9.15
C SER A 20 2.57 -27.47 -7.93
N GLY A 21 1.94 -27.97 -6.86
CA GLY A 21 2.61 -28.29 -5.60
C GLY A 21 2.21 -27.40 -4.41
N GLY A 22 1.44 -26.33 -4.62
CA GLY A 22 0.86 -25.56 -3.51
C GLY A 22 0.66 -24.07 -3.79
N ILE A 23 0.56 -23.33 -2.68
CA ILE A 23 0.33 -21.89 -2.64
C ILE A 23 1.59 -21.24 -2.06
N GLU A 24 2.17 -20.27 -2.78
CA GLU A 24 3.41 -19.62 -2.37
C GLU A 24 3.22 -18.10 -2.26
N THR A 25 3.67 -17.52 -1.14
CA THR A 25 3.75 -16.06 -0.98
C THR A 25 5.03 -15.52 -1.61
N ILE A 26 4.87 -14.52 -2.47
CA ILE A 26 5.95 -13.91 -3.23
C ILE A 26 6.63 -12.83 -2.38
N ALA A 27 7.96 -12.85 -2.32
CA ALA A 27 8.76 -11.80 -1.69
C ALA A 27 8.98 -10.61 -2.65
N ASN A 28 9.06 -9.42 -2.10
CA ASN A 28 9.41 -8.20 -2.81
C ASN A 28 10.93 -8.06 -2.98
N GLU A 29 11.38 -6.94 -3.54
CA GLU A 29 12.80 -6.63 -3.78
C GLU A 29 13.64 -6.51 -2.49
N TYR A 30 13.00 -6.41 -1.33
CA TYR A 30 13.65 -6.43 -0.01
C TYR A 30 13.70 -7.83 0.60
N SER A 31 13.33 -8.88 -0.15
CA SER A 31 13.15 -10.25 0.35
C SER A 31 12.10 -10.37 1.46
N ASP A 32 11.22 -9.36 1.60
CA ASP A 32 10.10 -9.38 2.53
C ASP A 32 8.82 -9.83 1.78
N ARG A 33 8.01 -10.66 2.43
CA ARG A 33 6.70 -11.07 1.90
C ARG A 33 5.62 -10.03 2.15
N CYS A 34 5.88 -9.10 3.06
CA CYS A 34 5.02 -7.98 3.41
C CYS A 34 5.42 -6.74 2.63
N THR A 35 4.50 -6.18 1.84
CA THR A 35 4.73 -4.89 1.16
C THR A 35 3.84 -3.81 1.79
N PRO A 36 4.40 -2.72 2.34
CA PRO A 36 3.58 -1.64 2.88
C PRO A 36 2.62 -1.04 1.84
N ALA A 37 1.38 -0.80 2.23
CA ALA A 37 0.37 -0.10 1.43
C ALA A 37 0.61 1.43 1.48
N CYS A 38 1.75 1.84 0.93
CA CYS A 38 2.26 3.20 0.96
C CYS A 38 2.83 3.60 -0.40
N VAL A 39 2.56 4.83 -0.83
CA VAL A 39 3.08 5.42 -2.07
C VAL A 39 3.64 6.79 -1.76
N SER A 40 4.85 7.09 -2.24
CA SER A 40 5.45 8.43 -2.17
C SER A 40 5.68 8.96 -3.58
N LEU A 41 5.19 10.17 -3.82
CA LEU A 41 5.36 10.88 -5.07
C LEU A 41 6.60 11.75 -4.97
N THR A 42 7.58 11.48 -5.82
CA THR A 42 8.77 12.33 -5.97
C THR A 42 8.65 13.17 -7.24
N ARG A 43 9.53 14.16 -7.42
CA ARG A 43 9.50 15.02 -8.62
C ARG A 43 9.69 14.28 -9.95
N LYS A 44 10.31 13.10 -9.91
CA LYS A 44 10.67 12.33 -11.12
C LYS A 44 9.88 11.03 -11.23
N ASN A 45 9.70 10.34 -10.10
CA ASN A 45 9.21 8.96 -10.07
C ASN A 45 8.19 8.79 -8.94
N HIS A 46 7.39 7.73 -9.01
CA HIS A 46 6.58 7.28 -7.89
C HIS A 46 7.29 6.07 -7.24
N VAL A 47 7.40 6.07 -5.92
CA VAL A 47 7.94 4.94 -5.15
C VAL A 47 6.84 4.31 -4.30
N ILE A 48 6.92 3.00 -4.10
CA ILE A 48 5.86 2.19 -3.47
C ILE A 48 6.49 1.30 -2.40
N GLY A 49 5.71 0.85 -1.42
CA GLY A 49 6.14 -0.19 -0.49
C GLY A 49 7.14 0.30 0.54
N ASN A 50 8.19 -0.49 0.78
CA ASN A 50 9.20 -0.20 1.80
C ASN A 50 9.92 1.13 1.52
N ALA A 51 10.23 1.43 0.25
CA ALA A 51 10.85 2.68 -0.15
C ALA A 51 9.98 3.91 0.18
N ALA A 52 8.67 3.83 -0.09
CA ALA A 52 7.73 4.89 0.24
C ALA A 52 7.55 5.06 1.75
N LYS A 53 7.45 3.96 2.49
CA LYS A 53 7.32 3.97 3.96
C LYS A 53 8.49 4.68 4.64
N SER A 54 9.72 4.49 4.14
CA SER A 54 10.91 5.19 4.65
C SER A 54 10.87 6.71 4.45
N GLN A 55 9.98 7.21 3.59
CA GLN A 55 9.84 8.65 3.29
C GLN A 55 8.64 9.30 3.99
N ILE A 56 7.90 8.57 4.84
CA ILE A 56 6.72 9.11 5.55
C ILE A 56 7.03 10.39 6.34
N ILE A 57 8.24 10.50 6.90
CA ILE A 57 8.63 11.68 7.68
C ILE A 57 9.28 12.74 6.77
N THR A 58 10.18 12.33 5.88
CA THR A 58 10.99 13.25 5.07
C THR A 58 10.23 13.87 3.88
N ASN A 59 9.21 13.17 3.37
CA ASN A 59 8.35 13.61 2.27
C ASN A 59 6.87 13.47 2.66
N ALA A 60 6.51 13.85 3.88
CA ALA A 60 5.20 13.58 4.48
C ALA A 60 4.01 14.00 3.61
N LYS A 61 4.06 15.22 3.05
CA LYS A 61 2.99 15.75 2.18
C LYS A 61 2.74 14.89 0.95
N ASN A 62 3.81 14.45 0.29
CA ASN A 62 3.68 13.65 -0.93
C ASN A 62 3.68 12.14 -0.68
N THR A 63 3.56 11.69 0.57
CA THR A 63 3.56 10.27 0.95
C THR A 63 2.21 9.85 1.50
N VAL A 64 1.50 9.04 0.72
CA VAL A 64 0.12 8.61 1.00
C VAL A 64 0.12 7.17 1.50
N HIS A 65 -0.60 6.94 2.60
CA HIS A 65 -0.82 5.63 3.20
C HIS A 65 -2.21 5.59 3.86
N GLY A 66 -2.72 4.40 4.15
CA GLY A 66 -4.03 4.25 4.81
C GLY A 66 -5.25 4.60 3.93
N PHE A 67 -5.04 4.78 2.63
CA PHE A 67 -6.09 5.18 1.69
C PHE A 67 -7.24 4.15 1.55
N LYS A 68 -7.03 2.87 1.91
CA LYS A 68 -8.06 1.83 1.79
C LYS A 68 -9.33 2.16 2.58
N ARG A 69 -9.25 2.88 3.70
CA ARG A 69 -10.42 3.27 4.51
C ARG A 69 -11.37 4.22 3.80
N TYR A 70 -10.91 4.88 2.74
CA TYR A 70 -11.64 5.90 2.00
C TYR A 70 -12.38 5.35 0.78
N HIS A 71 -12.11 4.10 0.41
CA HIS A 71 -12.76 3.47 -0.76
C HIS A 71 -14.28 3.46 -0.58
N GLY A 72 -15.01 4.01 -1.56
CA GLY A 72 -16.47 4.05 -1.58
C GLY A 72 -17.11 5.07 -0.63
N ARG A 73 -16.32 5.95 0.01
CA ARG A 73 -16.86 7.02 0.86
C ARG A 73 -16.90 8.35 0.11
N ALA A 74 -17.93 9.13 0.39
CA ALA A 74 -18.02 10.50 -0.09
C ALA A 74 -17.12 11.42 0.74
N PHE A 75 -16.71 12.55 0.16
CA PHE A 75 -15.82 13.48 0.84
C PHE A 75 -16.46 14.08 2.11
N ASP A 76 -17.77 14.29 2.09
CA ASP A 76 -18.59 14.83 3.18
C ASP A 76 -18.97 13.79 4.25
N ASP A 77 -18.55 12.52 4.11
CA ASP A 77 -18.77 11.49 5.13
C ASP A 77 -18.12 11.93 6.46
N PRO A 78 -18.86 11.96 7.59
CA PRO A 78 -18.31 12.32 8.90
C PRO A 78 -17.06 11.53 9.29
N PHE A 79 -16.96 10.27 8.83
CA PHE A 79 -15.77 9.45 9.03
C PHE A 79 -14.53 10.05 8.33
N ILE A 80 -14.70 10.54 7.11
CA ILE A 80 -13.62 11.17 6.32
C ILE A 80 -13.24 12.52 6.94
N GLN A 81 -14.22 13.31 7.36
CA GLN A 81 -13.99 14.62 7.97
C GLN A 81 -13.28 14.53 9.33
N ALA A 82 -13.54 13.46 10.09
CA ALA A 82 -12.89 13.21 11.37
C ALA A 82 -11.47 12.64 11.22
N ASP A 83 -11.13 12.05 10.07
CA ASP A 83 -9.82 11.43 9.85
C ASP A 83 -8.75 12.48 9.52
N SER A 84 -7.99 12.85 10.54
CA SER A 84 -6.87 13.80 10.44
C SER A 84 -5.59 13.18 9.91
N TYR A 85 -5.57 11.88 9.55
CA TYR A 85 -4.41 11.22 8.94
C TYR A 85 -4.22 11.50 7.45
N ILE A 86 -4.92 12.51 6.91
CA ILE A 86 -4.61 13.12 5.62
C ILE A 86 -3.18 13.72 5.69
N SER A 87 -2.18 12.89 5.41
CA SER A 87 -0.88 13.35 4.92
C SER A 87 -1.04 13.58 3.42
N ILE A 88 -1.55 14.76 3.06
CA ILE A 88 -1.46 15.34 1.71
C ILE A 88 -0.50 16.55 1.80
#